data_AF-A0A955HJR5-F1
#
_entry.id   AF-A0A955HJR5-F1
#
_cell.length_a   1.000
_cell.length_b   1.000
_cell.length_c   1.000
_cell.angle_alpha   90.00
_cell.angle_beta   90.00
_cell.angle_gamma   90.00
#
_symmetry.space_group_name_H-M   'P 1'
#
loop_
_entity.id
_entity.type
_entity.pdbx_description
1 polymer ?
#
loop_
_entity_poly.entity_id
_entity_poly.type
_entity_poly.pdbx_seq_one_letter_code
_entity_poly.pdbx_strand_id
1 'polypeptide(L)' 'MSDVFVLEQRIPYEGACVFGVFSSVKSAVELALAQTDRDYNWYTVTKWSVDGGPVDVASIMEDGVEWDDDFSPIVDSE' A
#
# COMPACT_ATOMS: atom_id res chain seq x y z
N MET A 1 -3.58 -5.90 -18.82
CA MET A 1 -2.33 -5.14 -18.63
C MET A 1 -2.09 -5.04 -17.13
N SER A 2 -0.85 -5.05 -16.68
CA SER A 2 -0.54 -5.33 -15.26
C SER A 2 -0.28 -4.05 -14.48
N ASP A 3 -1.07 -3.83 -13.44
CA ASP A 3 -0.78 -2.81 -12.42
C ASP A 3 0.43 -3.23 -11.58
N VAL A 4 1.15 -2.26 -11.04
CA VAL A 4 2.17 -2.47 -10.00
C VAL A 4 1.82 -1.67 -8.76
N PHE A 5 2.22 -2.20 -7.61
CA PHE A 5 1.93 -1.60 -6.30
C PHE A 5 3.26 -1.27 -5.65
N VAL A 6 3.48 0.02 -5.37
CA VAL A 6 4.69 0.51 -4.74
C VAL A 6 4.40 0.68 -3.27
N LEU A 7 5.19 0.03 -2.42
CA LEU A 7 5.17 0.24 -0.99
C LEU A 7 6.19 1.31 -0.64
N GLU A 8 5.72 2.40 -0.06
CA GLU A 8 6.54 3.52 0.38
C GLU A 8 6.55 3.55 1.91
N GLN A 9 7.73 3.56 2.50
CA GLN A 9 7.91 3.79 3.93
C GLN A 9 8.00 5.29 4.17
N ARG A 10 7.15 5.81 5.04
CA ARG A 10 7.22 7.20 5.48
C ARG A 10 7.95 7.25 6.80
N ILE A 11 9.09 7.93 6.79
CA ILE A 11 9.92 8.14 7.97
C ILE A 11 9.62 9.54 8.49
N PRO A 12 9.20 9.68 9.76
CA PRO A 12 8.97 10.98 10.37
C PRO A 12 10.20 11.89 10.15
N TYR A 13 9.96 13.12 9.69
CA TYR A 13 10.99 14.14 9.44
C TYR A 13 11.99 13.87 8.30
N GLU A 14 12.00 12.68 7.68
CA GLU A 14 12.90 12.34 6.57
C GLU A 14 12.19 12.17 5.21
N GLY A 15 10.85 12.07 5.21
CA GLY A 15 10.05 11.96 3.98
C GLY A 15 9.61 10.54 3.69
N ALA A 16 9.43 10.19 2.42
CA ALA A 16 9.02 8.86 1.98
C ALA A 16 10.14 8.21 1.13
N CYS A 17 10.37 6.91 1.34
CA CYS A 17 11.28 6.12 0.52
C CYS A 17 10.57 4.88 -0.04
N VAL A 18 10.94 4.49 -1.26
CA VAL A 18 10.42 3.25 -1.87
C VAL A 18 11.02 2.06 -1.13
N PHE A 19 10.15 1.28 -0.50
CA PHE A 19 10.51 0.08 0.23
C PHE A 19 10.43 -1.16 -0.66
N GLY A 20 9.47 -1.22 -1.59
CA GLY A 20 9.35 -2.32 -2.53
C GLY A 20 8.31 -2.10 -3.65
N VAL A 21 8.37 -2.94 -4.68
CA VAL A 21 7.43 -2.96 -5.80
C VAL A 21 6.84 -4.36 -5.96
N PHE A 22 5.52 -4.45 -6.07
CA PHE A 22 4.75 -5.69 -6.00
C PHE A 22 3.79 -5.82 -7.18
N SER A 23 3.49 -7.06 -7.55
CA SER A 23 2.47 -7.38 -8.55
C SER A 23 1.05 -7.44 -7.98
N SER A 24 0.87 -7.33 -6.67
CA SER A 24 -0.44 -7.29 -6.01
C SER A 24 -0.44 -6.38 -4.79
N VAL A 25 -1.58 -5.71 -4.54
CA VAL A 25 -1.82 -4.90 -3.34
C VAL A 25 -1.70 -5.75 -2.07
N LYS A 26 -2.18 -7.00 -2.12
CA LYS A 26 -2.15 -7.92 -0.97
C LYS A 26 -0.73 -8.15 -0.47
N SER A 27 0.21 -8.44 -1.38
CA SER A 27 1.61 -8.67 -1.00
C SER A 27 2.29 -7.41 -0.44
N ALA A 28 1.94 -6.23 -0.97
CA ALA A 28 2.45 -4.97 -0.44
C ALA A 28 1.93 -4.71 0.99
N VAL A 29 0.64 -4.93 1.24
CA VAL A 29 0.01 -4.75 2.55
C VAL A 29 0.51 -5.77 3.58
N GLU A 30 0.64 -7.05 3.20
CA GLU A 30 1.18 -8.09 4.09
C GLU A 30 2.60 -7.75 4.56
N LEU A 31 3.46 -7.23 3.68
CA LEU A 31 4.78 -6.77 4.08
C LEU A 31 4.72 -5.52 4.96
N ALA A 32 3.88 -4.55 4.61
CA ALA A 32 3.70 -3.32 5.40
C ALA A 32 3.31 -3.61 6.85
N LEU A 33 2.33 -4.50 7.06
CA LEU A 33 1.92 -4.95 8.38
C LEU A 33 3.06 -5.60 9.16
N ALA A 34 3.81 -6.50 8.53
CA ALA A 34 4.94 -7.17 9.16
C ALA A 34 6.10 -6.23 9.56
N GLN A 35 6.23 -5.06 8.91
CA GLN A 35 7.24 -4.05 9.25
C GLN A 35 6.73 -3.01 10.25
N THR A 36 5.45 -2.64 10.18
CA THR A 36 4.83 -1.68 11.11
C THR A 36 4.93 -2.17 12.55
N ASP A 37 4.77 -3.48 12.77
CA ASP A 37 4.99 -4.16 14.06
C ASP A 37 6.41 -3.99 14.64
N ARG A 38 7.39 -3.58 13.81
CA ARG A 38 8.82 -3.51 14.20
C ARG A 38 9.31 -2.10 14.41
N ASP A 39 8.96 -1.19 13.50
CA ASP A 39 9.70 0.07 13.34
C ASP A 39 8.86 1.33 13.63
N TYR A 40 7.60 1.20 14.07
CA TYR A 40 6.68 2.32 14.35
C TYR A 40 6.53 3.33 13.19
N ASN A 41 6.89 2.90 11.98
CA ASN A 41 6.75 3.70 10.76
C ASN A 41 5.38 3.48 10.14
N TRP A 42 4.96 4.46 9.34
CA TRP A 42 3.76 4.36 8.51
C TRP A 42 4.15 4.08 7.08
N TYR A 43 3.31 3.30 6.39
CA TYR A 43 3.54 2.86 5.03
C TYR A 43 2.37 3.25 4.14
N THR A 44 2.64 3.58 2.89
CA THR A 44 1.63 3.86 1.88
C THR A 44 1.81 2.87 0.74
N VAL A 45 0.72 2.30 0.25
CA VAL A 45 0.71 1.50 -0.98
C VAL A 45 0.12 2.34 -2.09
N THR A 46 0.90 2.55 -3.14
CA THR A 46 0.53 3.35 -4.30
C THR A 46 0.39 2.45 -5.52
N LYS A 47 -0.79 2.42 -6.14
CA LYS A 47 -1.02 1.73 -7.41
C LYS A 47 -0.52 2.60 -8.56
N TRP A 48 0.28 1.99 -9.43
CA TRP A 48 0.71 2.58 -10.69
C TRP A 48 0.19 1.74 -11.85
N SER A 49 -0.53 2.39 -12.75
CA SER A 49 -1.07 1.78 -13.98
C SER A 49 -0.36 2.40 -15.18
N VAL A 50 -0.15 1.64 -16.27
CA VAL A 50 0.51 2.17 -17.47
C VAL A 50 -0.24 3.36 -18.07
N ASP A 51 -1.57 3.31 -18.02
CA ASP A 51 -2.47 4.33 -18.58
C ASP A 51 -3.03 5.28 -17.49
N GLY A 52 -2.57 5.16 -16.25
CA GLY A 52 -3.08 5.91 -15.09
C GLY A 52 -1.96 6.53 -14.27
N GLY A 53 -2.24 7.68 -13.64
CA GLY A 53 -1.33 8.25 -12.65
C GLY A 53 -1.22 7.37 -11.39
N PRO A 54 -0.30 7.71 -10.47
CA PRO A 54 -0.27 7.09 -9.16
C PRO A 54 -1.59 7.33 -8.41
N VAL A 55 -2.07 6.29 -7.76
CA VAL A 55 -3.24 6.35 -6.87
C VAL A 55 -2.86 5.67 -5.56
N ASP A 56 -2.93 6.40 -4.46
CA ASP A 56 -2.77 5.82 -3.13
C ASP A 56 -3.96 4.90 -2.86
N VAL A 57 -3.69 3.66 -2.41
CA VAL A 57 -4.73 2.63 -2.24
C VAL A 57 -4.81 2.07 -0.83
N ALA A 58 -3.75 2.22 -0.04
CA ALA A 58 -3.77 1.86 1.38
C ALA A 58 -2.73 2.67 2.16
N SER A 59 -3.07 3.02 3.40
CA SER A 59 -2.14 3.56 4.39
C SER A 59 -2.12 2.65 5.60
N ILE A 60 -0.93 2.25 6.05
CA ILE A 60 -0.72 1.33 7.16
C ILE A 60 0.04 2.08 8.25
N MET A 61 -0.52 2.13 9.45
CA MET A 61 0.02 2.81 10.63
C MET A 61 -0.05 1.87 11.84
N GLU A 62 0.55 2.25 12.96
CA GLU A 62 0.51 1.47 14.21
C GLU A 62 -0.94 1.13 14.65
N ASP A 63 -1.88 2.05 14.39
CA ASP A 63 -3.30 1.90 14.74
C ASP A 63 -4.09 1.00 13.76
N GLY A 64 -3.49 0.55 12.66
CA GLY A 64 -4.11 -0.35 11.69
C GLY A 64 -3.97 0.10 10.22
N VAL A 65 -4.80 -0.48 9.35
CA VAL A 65 -4.84 -0.18 7.91
C VAL A 65 -6.04 0.71 7.61
N GLU A 66 -5.78 1.88 7.04
CA GLU A 66 -6.78 2.74 6.41
C GLU A 66 -6.82 2.47 4.91
N TRP A 67 -8.01 2.19 4.39
CA TRP A 67 -8.27 1.97 2.98
C TRP A 67 -8.97 3.20 2.41
N ASP A 68 -8.54 3.67 1.23
CA ASP A 68 -9.34 4.61 0.45
C ASP A 68 -10.62 3.88 -0.03
N ASP A 69 -11.77 4.54 0.16
CA ASP A 69 -13.17 4.05 0.15
C ASP A 69 -13.66 3.16 -1.03
N ASP A 70 -12.81 2.74 -1.98
CA ASP A 70 -13.19 1.99 -3.18
C ASP A 70 -12.78 0.49 -3.18
N PHE A 71 -12.10 -0.02 -2.14
CA PHE A 71 -11.73 -1.45 -2.04
C PHE A 71 -12.82 -2.31 -1.36
N SER A 72 -14.04 -2.29 -1.91
CA SER A 72 -14.97 -3.42 -1.70
C SER A 72 -14.34 -4.70 -2.27
N PRO A 73 -14.44 -5.86 -1.60
CA PRO A 73 -14.10 -7.11 -2.27
C PRO A 73 -14.98 -7.23 -3.52
N ILE A 74 -14.39 -7.50 -4.69
CA ILE A 74 -15.13 -8.06 -5.82
C ILE A 74 -15.50 -9.49 -5.40
N VAL A 75 -16.48 -9.62 -4.50
CA VAL A 75 -17.19 -10.88 -4.32
C VAL A 75 -18.10 -11.00 -5.52
N ASP A 76 -17.73 -11.94 -6.38
CA ASP A 76 -18.55 -12.44 -7.47
C ASP A 76 -19.98 -12.65 -6.98
N SER A 77 -20.92 -12.14 -7.77
CA SER A 77 -22.34 -12.35 -7.55
C SER A 77 -22.69 -13.74 -8.08
N GLU A 78 -22.69 -14.75 -7.20
CA GLU A 78 -23.53 -15.96 -7.33
C GLU A 78 -24.04 -16.42 -5.96
#